data_AF-A0A0K2H3D1-F1
#
_entry.id   AF-A0A0K2H3D1-F1
#
_cell.length_a   1.000
_cell.length_b   1.000
_cell.length_c   1.000
_cell.angle_alpha   90.00
_cell.angle_beta   90.00
_cell.angle_gamma   90.00
#
_symmetry.space_group_name_H-M   'P 1'
#
loop_
_entity.id
_entity.type
_entity.pdbx_description
1 polymer ?
#
loop_
_entity_poly.entity_id
_entity_poly.type
_entity_poly.pdbx_seq_one_letter_code
_entity_poly.pdbx_strand_id
1 'polypeptide(L)'
;MWERSGDEIVVARYLIIRNLIQQPENADQINATALSELRQLEDRLGLSPMARHRLRWEIVEDEVDAQRQAKRSAAPAARRARLRVVADEA
;
A
#
# COMPACT_ATOMS: atom_id res chain seq x y z
N MET A 1 0.81 -13.73 3.99
CA MET A 1 0.47 -14.60 2.84
C MET A 1 1.68 -14.93 1.98
N TRP A 2 2.71 -14.08 1.93
CA TRP A 2 3.96 -14.32 1.15
C TRP A 2 5.11 -14.83 2.04
N GLU A 3 5.15 -14.40 3.31
CA GLU A 3 5.98 -15.00 4.38
C GLU A 3 5.76 -16.51 4.48
N ARG A 4 4.50 -16.96 4.43
CA ARG A 4 4.16 -18.39 4.50
C ARG A 4 4.64 -19.20 3.30
N SER A 5 4.87 -18.54 2.17
CA SER A 5 5.33 -19.15 0.91
C SER A 5 6.86 -19.06 0.74
N GLY A 6 7.56 -18.31 1.61
CA GLY A 6 8.98 -18.01 1.47
C GLY A 6 9.30 -17.04 0.32
N ASP A 7 8.31 -16.32 -0.21
CA ASP A 7 8.47 -15.43 -1.37
C ASP A 7 8.95 -14.01 -0.98
N GLU A 8 9.38 -13.79 0.26
CA GLU A 8 9.83 -12.49 0.77
C GLU A 8 10.94 -11.88 -0.08
N ILE A 9 11.89 -12.71 -0.52
CA ILE A 9 13.01 -12.29 -1.38
C ILE A 9 12.50 -11.81 -2.75
N VAL A 10 11.45 -12.43 -3.27
CA VAL A 10 10.84 -12.05 -4.57
C VAL A 10 10.18 -10.69 -4.44
N VAL A 11 9.45 -10.45 -3.36
CA VAL A 11 8.80 -9.17 -3.08
C VAL A 11 9.84 -8.07 -2.84
N ALA A 12 10.88 -8.35 -2.07
CA ALA A 12 11.97 -7.40 -1.84
C ALA A 12 12.65 -7.00 -3.15
N ARG A 13 12.92 -7.97 -4.03
CA ARG A 13 13.49 -7.73 -5.35
C ARG A 13 12.58 -6.86 -6.23
N TYR A 14 11.28 -7.15 -6.23
CA TYR A 14 10.29 -6.34 -6.92
C TYR A 14 10.36 -4.87 -6.47
N LEU A 15 10.36 -4.62 -5.16
CA LEU A 15 10.43 -3.26 -4.60
C LEU A 15 11.73 -2.54 -5.00
N ILE A 16 12.87 -3.23 -4.93
CA ILE A 16 14.18 -2.65 -5.33
C ILE A 16 14.14 -2.22 -6.80
N ILE A 17 13.74 -3.12 -7.71
CA ILE A 17 13.72 -2.84 -9.14
C ILE A 17 12.71 -1.73 -9.47
N ARG A 18 11.51 -1.79 -8.89
CA ARG A 18 10.48 -0.77 -9.09
C ARG A 18 10.97 0.61 -8.65
N ASN A 19 11.59 0.71 -7.48
CA ASN A 19 12.09 1.98 -6.95
C ASN A 19 13.23 2.53 -7.82
N LEU A 20 14.17 1.68 -8.23
CA LEU A 20 15.26 2.08 -9.13
C LEU A 20 14.73 2.66 -10.44
N ILE A 21 13.68 2.06 -11.00
CA ILE A 21 13.03 2.50 -12.25
C ILE A 21 12.22 3.79 -12.06
N GLN A 22 11.60 4.00 -10.90
CA GLN A 22 10.81 5.21 -10.64
C GLN A 22 11.65 6.44 -10.30
N GLN A 23 12.93 6.25 -9.98
CA GLN A 23 13.86 7.33 -9.70
C GLN A 23 14.22 8.09 -10.97
N PRO A 24 13.89 9.40 -11.06
CA PRO A 24 14.16 10.20 -12.26
C PRO A 24 15.66 10.30 -12.57
N GLU A 25 16.52 10.25 -11.55
CA GLU A 25 17.99 10.22 -11.70
C GLU A 25 18.52 9.00 -12.48
N ASN A 26 17.73 7.92 -12.53
CA ASN A 26 18.11 6.69 -13.21
C ASN A 26 17.49 6.55 -14.60
N ALA A 27 16.66 7.50 -15.05
CA ALA A 27 15.86 7.38 -16.27
C ALA A 27 16.70 6.98 -17.51
N ASP A 28 17.89 7.57 -17.64
CA ASP A 28 18.82 7.31 -18.75
C ASP A 28 19.55 5.96 -18.64
N GLN A 29 19.50 5.32 -17.48
CA GLN A 29 20.15 4.03 -17.18
C GLN A 29 19.16 2.85 -17.17
N ILE A 30 17.86 3.10 -17.36
CA ILE A 30 16.85 2.04 -17.36
C ILE A 30 16.94 1.25 -18.66
N ASN A 31 17.49 0.04 -18.57
CA ASN A 31 17.56 -0.91 -19.68
C ASN A 31 16.23 -1.68 -19.84
N ALA A 32 15.89 -2.06 -21.08
CA ALA A 32 14.76 -2.92 -21.42
C ALA A 32 14.75 -4.25 -20.63
N THR A 33 15.92 -4.78 -20.26
CA THR A 33 16.01 -5.96 -19.40
C THR A 33 15.39 -5.72 -18.03
N ALA A 34 15.64 -4.57 -17.40
CA ALA A 34 15.08 -4.25 -16.09
C ALA A 34 13.55 -4.08 -16.15
N LEU A 35 13.03 -3.51 -17.24
CA LEU A 35 11.59 -3.41 -17.49
C LEU A 35 10.93 -4.79 -17.69
N SER A 36 11.62 -5.71 -18.38
CA SER A 36 11.15 -7.10 -18.55
C SER A 36 11.10 -7.85 -17.21
N GLU A 37 12.17 -7.75 -16.41
CA GLU A 37 12.21 -8.35 -15.06
C GLU A 37 11.10 -7.80 -14.17
N LEU A 38 10.88 -6.48 -14.18
CA LEU A 38 9.79 -5.86 -13.44
C LEU A 38 8.43 -6.46 -13.84
N ARG A 39 8.16 -6.57 -15.15
CA ARG A 39 6.91 -7.14 -15.66
C ARG A 39 6.72 -8.59 -15.25
N GLN A 40 7.78 -9.40 -15.29
CA GLN A 40 7.71 -10.80 -14.86
C GLN A 40 7.39 -10.92 -13.36
N LEU A 41 7.98 -10.05 -12.54
CA LEU A 41 7.69 -9.99 -11.11
C LEU A 41 6.25 -9.52 -10.86
N GLU A 42 5.75 -8.53 -11.60
CA GLU A 42 4.37 -8.08 -11.51
C GLU A 42 3.36 -9.17 -11.92
N ASP A 43 3.68 -9.97 -12.93
CA ASP A 43 2.84 -11.08 -13.34
C ASP A 43 2.88 -12.24 -12.31
N ARG A 44 4.05 -12.54 -11.73
CA ARG A 44 4.19 -13.56 -10.68
C ARG A 44 3.47 -13.16 -9.39
N LEU A 45 3.57 -11.89 -9.02
CA LEU A 45 2.95 -11.31 -7.82
C LEU A 45 1.50 -10.89 -8.05
N GLY A 46 0.89 -11.14 -9.21
CA GLY A 46 -0.51 -10.77 -9.44
C GLY A 46 -0.78 -9.27 -9.33
N LEU A 47 0.17 -8.41 -9.70
CA LEU A 47 -0.02 -6.95 -9.68
C LEU A 47 -0.54 -6.46 -11.03
N SER A 48 -0.11 -7.11 -12.11
CA SER A 48 -0.62 -6.91 -13.47
C SER A 48 -2.10 -7.32 -13.57
N PRO A 49 -2.96 -6.57 -14.30
CA PRO A 49 -4.37 -6.92 -14.48
C PRO A 49 -4.59 -8.33 -15.04
N MET A 50 -3.74 -8.75 -15.99
CA MET A 50 -3.83 -10.08 -16.59
C MET A 50 -3.49 -11.17 -15.58
N ALA A 51 -2.45 -10.93 -14.76
CA ALA A 51 -2.05 -11.86 -13.71
C ALA A 51 -3.07 -11.94 -12.57
N ARG A 52 -3.67 -10.82 -12.16
CA ARG A 52 -4.79 -10.82 -11.21
C ARG A 52 -5.92 -11.72 -11.68
N HIS A 53 -6.32 -11.57 -12.94
CA HIS A 53 -7.36 -12.41 -13.51
C HIS A 53 -6.97 -13.89 -13.52
N ARG A 54 -5.74 -14.22 -13.95
CA ARG A 54 -5.23 -15.59 -13.99
C ARG A 54 -5.12 -16.24 -12.61
N LEU A 55 -4.67 -15.50 -11.61
CA LEU A 55 -4.58 -15.95 -10.22
C LEU A 55 -5.93 -15.90 -9.49
N ARG A 56 -6.99 -15.40 -10.16
CA ARG A 56 -8.32 -15.17 -9.58
C ARG A 56 -8.24 -14.31 -8.32
N TRP A 57 -7.37 -13.30 -8.35
CA TRP A 57 -7.29 -12.31 -7.30
C TRP A 57 -8.46 -11.35 -7.41
N GLU A 58 -9.17 -11.19 -6.31
CA GLU A 58 -10.25 -10.24 -6.16
C GLU A 58 -9.78 -9.12 -5.23
N ILE A 59 -9.97 -7.87 -5.68
CA ILE A 59 -9.77 -6.71 -4.82
C ILE A 59 -11.09 -6.47 -4.10
N VAL A 60 -11.13 -6.89 -2.85
CA VAL A 60 -12.22 -6.60 -1.92
C VAL A 60 -11.98 -5.25 -1.24
N GLU A 61 -13.06 -4.58 -0.83
CA GLU A 61 -12.96 -3.34 -0.05
C GLU A 61 -12.20 -3.56 1.26
N ASP A 62 -11.34 -2.61 1.61
CA ASP A 62 -10.58 -2.66 2.85
C ASP A 62 -11.48 -2.33 4.04
N GLU A 63 -12.07 -3.37 4.64
CA GLU A 63 -12.92 -3.28 5.82
C GLU A 63 -12.19 -2.62 7.01
N VAL A 64 -10.86 -2.75 7.09
CA VAL A 64 -10.06 -2.19 8.19
C VAL A 64 -9.90 -0.68 8.02
N ASP A 65 -9.70 -0.21 6.79
CA ASP A 65 -9.58 1.22 6.53
C ASP A 65 -10.91 1.94 6.72
N ALA A 66 -12.03 1.31 6.35
CA ALA A 66 -13.38 1.81 6.66
C ALA A 66 -13.60 1.97 8.18
N GLN A 67 -13.18 0.99 8.99
CA GLN A 67 -13.25 1.08 10.45
C GLN A 67 -12.34 2.17 11.03
N ARG A 68 -11.14 2.37 10.46
CA ARG A 68 -10.23 3.45 10.88
C ARG A 68 -10.80 4.83 10.57
N GLN A 69 -11.43 5.00 9.40
CA GLN A 69 -12.10 6.24 9.03
C GLN A 69 -13.29 6.54 9.95
N ALA A 70 -14.11 5.54 10.28
CA ALA A 70 -15.21 5.68 11.24
C ALA A 70 -14.73 6.09 12.66
N LYS A 71 -13.61 5.53 13.13
CA LYS A 71 -13.01 5.94 14.42
C LYS A 71 -12.49 7.38 14.38
N ARG A 72 -11.89 7.81 13.26
CA ARG A 72 -11.39 9.18 13.09
C ARG A 72 -12.51 10.21 13.04
N SER A 73 -13.63 9.90 12.37
CA SER A 73 -14.78 10.81 12.28
C SER A 73 -15.55 10.92 13.60
N ALA A 74 -15.50 9.92 14.49
CA ALA A 74 -16.11 9.97 15.82
C ALA A 74 -15.31 10.74 16.89
N ALA A 75 -13.98 10.89 16.70
CA ALA A 75 -13.08 11.50 17.69
C ALA A 75 -13.30 13.00 18.01
N PRO A 76 -13.66 13.90 17.07
CA PRO A 76 -13.68 15.34 17.37
C PRO A 76 -14.88 15.77 18.24
N ALA A 77 -16.01 15.06 18.16
CA ALA A 77 -17.19 15.38 18.98
C ALA A 77 -17.01 14.96 20.46
N ALA A 78 -16.40 13.80 20.71
CA ALA A 78 -16.20 13.29 22.06
C ALA A 78 -15.17 14.08 22.88
N ARG A 79 -14.15 14.67 22.25
CA ARG A 79 -13.11 15.46 22.93
C ARG A 79 -13.63 16.82 23.42
N ARG A 80 -14.51 17.46 22.65
CA ARG A 80 -15.16 18.74 23.04
C ARG A 80 -16.21 18.55 24.13
N ALA A 81 -16.93 17.44 24.12
CA ALA A 81 -17.93 17.11 25.16
C ALA A 81 -17.32 16.90 26.56
N ARG A 82 -16.01 16.62 26.66
CA ARG A 82 -15.30 16.40 27.94
C ARG A 82 -14.62 17.64 28.50
N LEU A 83 -14.56 18.74 27.76
CA LEU A 83 -13.98 19.99 28.23
C LEU A 83 -15.08 20.80 28.91
N ARG A 84 -15.15 20.70 30.24
CA ARG A 84 -15.96 21.62 31.06
C ARG A 84 -15.17 22.91 31.19
N VAL A 85 -15.58 23.95 30.47
CA VAL A 85 -15.05 25.30 30.64
C VAL A 85 -15.48 25.78 32.02
N VAL A 86 -14.53 25.88 32.96
CA VAL A 86 -14.74 26.60 34.21
C VAL A 86 -14.51 28.07 33.87
N ALA A 87 -15.60 28.83 33.76
CA ALA A 87 -15.53 30.28 33.72
C ALA A 87 -15.11 30.73 35.12
N ASP A 88 -13.94 31.35 35.22
CA ASP A 88 -13.45 31.97 36.45
C ASP A 88 -14.20 33.30 36.63
N GLU A 89 -15.06 33.37 37.65
CA GLU A 89 -15.64 34.64 38.12
C GLU A 89 -14.65 35.29 39.09
N ALA A 90 -13.99 36.36 38.63
CA ALA A 90 -13.41 37.41 39.47
C ALA A 90 -13.19 38.69 38.66
#